data_AF-A0AAE7B5M7-F1
#
_entry.id   AF-A0AAE7B5M7-F1
#
_cell.length_a   1.000
_cell.length_b   1.000
_cell.length_c   1.000
_cell.angle_alpha   90.00
_cell.angle_beta   90.00
_cell.angle_gamma   90.00
#
_symmetry.space_group_name_H-M   'P 1'
#
loop_
_entity.id
_entity.type
_entity.pdbx_description
1 polymer ?
#
loop_
_entity_poly.entity_id
_entity_poly.type
_entity_poly.pdbx_seq_one_letter_code
_entity_poly.pdbx_strand_id
1 'polypeptide(L)'
;MYKISINKDLFENILLKKIFILEKQSTNYWKKELLEPTLKDDKLIYEIRQFKKIILTNGLGEDKPQIIIECLKVDYSLKNRCFEFHLGKILEQKNININLAIDEKDILIQQLLKEKEELQNVLKEIKESKIFNS
;
A
#
# COMPACT_ATOMS: atom_id res chain seq x y z
N MET A 1 15.64 -8.79 7.30
CA MET A 1 14.62 -8.20 6.41
C MET A 1 13.76 -9.35 5.91
N TYR A 2 12.46 -9.33 6.21
CA TYR A 2 11.60 -10.48 5.99
C TYR A 2 10.92 -10.40 4.62
N LYS A 3 10.84 -11.51 3.88
CA LYS A 3 10.15 -11.57 2.58
C LYS A 3 8.81 -12.28 2.72
N ILE A 4 7.74 -11.58 2.37
CA ILE A 4 6.38 -12.06 2.47
C ILE A 4 5.76 -12.15 1.08
N SER A 5 5.36 -13.35 0.70
CA SER A 5 4.51 -13.52 -0.47
C SER A 5 3.06 -13.18 -0.12
N ILE A 6 2.43 -12.36 -0.94
CA ILE A 6 1.03 -11.96 -0.83
C ILE A 6 0.34 -12.12 -2.18
N ASN A 7 -1.00 -12.23 -2.15
CA ASN A 7 -1.78 -12.29 -3.38
C ASN A 7 -1.80 -10.93 -4.10
N LYS A 8 -2.22 -10.95 -5.37
CA LYS A 8 -2.26 -9.77 -6.23
C LYS A 8 -3.11 -8.65 -5.64
N ASP A 9 -4.32 -8.96 -5.19
CA ASP A 9 -5.26 -7.96 -4.67
C ASP A 9 -4.72 -7.24 -3.42
N LEU A 10 -4.12 -7.98 -2.49
CA LEU A 10 -3.53 -7.41 -1.28
C LEU A 10 -2.28 -6.58 -1.64
N PHE A 11 -1.50 -7.02 -2.62
CA PHE A 11 -0.34 -6.27 -3.10
C PHE A 11 -0.75 -4.92 -3.69
N GLU A 12 -1.75 -4.92 -4.58
CA GLU A 12 -2.28 -3.70 -5.20
C GLU A 12 -2.92 -2.77 -4.17
N ASN A 13 -3.69 -3.31 -3.22
CA ASN A 13 -4.29 -2.51 -2.16
C ASN A 13 -3.25 -1.86 -1.24
N ILE A 14 -2.15 -2.55 -0.93
CA ILE A 14 -1.04 -1.98 -0.16
C ILE A 14 -0.31 -0.92 -0.99
N LEU A 15 -0.08 -1.18 -2.28
CA LEU A 15 0.55 -0.23 -3.20
C LEU A 15 -0.25 1.08 -3.33
N LEU A 16 -1.58 0.96 -3.45
CA LEU A 16 -2.54 2.06 -3.47
C LEU A 16 -2.78 2.69 -2.09
N LYS A 17 -2.09 2.22 -1.04
CA LYS A 17 -2.24 2.66 0.36
C LYS A 17 -3.68 2.57 0.88
N LYS A 18 -4.47 1.62 0.37
CA LYS A 18 -5.81 1.29 0.88
C LYS A 18 -5.72 0.44 2.15
N ILE A 19 -4.66 -0.36 2.28
CA ILE A 19 -4.42 -1.25 3.42
C ILE A 19 -3.09 -0.88 4.11
N PHE A 20 -3.15 -0.71 5.43
CA PHE A 20 -2.00 -0.37 6.28
C PHE A 20 -1.62 -1.49 7.25
N ILE A 21 -2.43 -2.55 7.34
CA ILE A 21 -2.18 -3.68 8.23
C ILE A 21 -2.19 -4.94 7.38
N LEU A 22 -1.07 -5.65 7.36
CA LEU A 22 -0.96 -6.95 6.75
C LEU A 22 -1.17 -8.02 7.82
N GLU A 23 -2.24 -8.79 7.69
CA GLU A 23 -2.52 -9.89 8.61
C GLU A 23 -1.92 -11.20 8.10
N LYS A 24 -1.26 -11.93 9.00
CA LYS A 24 -0.81 -13.30 8.76
C LYS A 24 -1.30 -14.22 9.86
N GLN A 25 -2.02 -15.26 9.45
CA GLN A 25 -2.52 -16.29 10.36
C GLN A 25 -1.38 -16.88 11.19
N SER A 26 -1.66 -17.19 12.45
CA SER A 26 -0.67 -17.70 13.42
C SER A 26 -0.31 -19.18 13.20
N THR A 27 0.17 -19.49 12.00
CA THR A 27 0.67 -20.81 11.64
C THR A 27 1.95 -21.12 12.39
N ASN A 28 2.33 -22.40 12.45
CA ASN A 28 3.59 -22.83 13.09
C ASN A 28 4.81 -22.14 12.48
N TYR A 29 4.77 -21.86 11.17
CA TYR A 29 5.79 -21.08 10.49
C TYR A 29 5.91 -19.68 11.10
N TRP A 30 4.81 -18.90 11.12
CA TRP A 30 4.85 -17.54 11.64
C TRP A 30 5.15 -17.47 13.13
N LYS A 31 4.67 -18.43 13.93
CA LYS A 31 5.04 -18.53 15.35
C LYS A 31 6.55 -18.71 15.52
N LYS A 32 7.18 -19.61 14.76
CA LYS A 32 8.63 -19.84 14.82
C LYS A 32 9.44 -18.62 14.38
N GLU A 33 8.94 -17.90 13.38
CA GLU A 33 9.67 -16.79 12.74
C GLU A 33 9.51 -15.47 13.50
N LEU A 34 8.40 -15.30 14.22
CA LEU A 34 8.04 -14.07 14.91
C LEU A 34 8.15 -14.17 16.44
N LEU A 35 8.07 -15.34 17.04
CA LEU A 35 8.20 -15.48 18.49
C LEU A 35 9.64 -15.86 18.84
N GLU A 36 10.33 -14.95 19.51
CA GLU A 36 11.67 -15.20 20.06
C GLU A 36 11.51 -15.61 21.53
N PRO A 37 11.96 -16.82 21.91
CA PRO A 37 11.94 -17.24 23.30
C PRO A 37 13.02 -16.49 24.09
N THR A 38 12.64 -15.96 25.25
CA THR A 38 13.50 -15.23 26.18
C THR A 38 13.27 -15.78 27.59
N LEU A 39 14.36 -15.97 28.34
CA LEU A 39 14.27 -16.40 29.74
C LEU A 39 14.30 -15.15 30.63
N LYS A 40 13.24 -14.97 31.43
CA LYS A 40 13.17 -13.89 32.42
C LYS A 40 12.62 -14.44 33.71
N ASP A 41 13.36 -14.26 34.81
CA ASP A 41 12.99 -14.75 36.15
C ASP A 41 12.64 -16.25 36.16
N ASP A 42 13.49 -17.08 35.53
CA ASP A 42 13.29 -18.53 35.34
C ASP A 42 11.99 -18.94 34.63
N LYS A 43 11.31 -17.99 33.97
CA LYS A 43 10.13 -18.24 33.13
C LYS A 43 10.48 -18.06 31.67
N LEU A 44 10.02 -19.00 30.86
CA LEU A 44 10.10 -18.90 29.40
C LEU A 44 9.02 -17.93 28.91
N ILE A 45 9.45 -16.79 28.39
CA ILE A 45 8.61 -15.76 27.78
C ILE A 45 8.85 -15.79 26.27
N TYR A 46 7.83 -15.39 25.50
CA TYR A 46 7.95 -15.23 24.05
C TYR A 46 7.75 -13.76 23.71
N GLU A 47 8.77 -13.15 23.13
CA GLU A 47 8.70 -11.79 22.61
C GLU A 47 8.41 -11.81 21.11
N ILE A 48 7.63 -10.84 20.64
CA ILE A 48 7.33 -10.71 19.21
C ILE A 48 8.46 -9.92 18.55
N ARG A 49 9.14 -10.56 17.62
CA ARG A 49 10.21 -9.98 16.82
C ARG A 49 9.70 -8.78 16.02
N GLN A 50 10.39 -7.66 16.18
CA GLN A 50 10.10 -6.42 15.46
C GLN A 50 11.00 -6.27 14.23
N PHE A 51 10.46 -5.70 13.15
CA PHE A 51 11.21 -5.44 11.92
C PHE A 51 11.02 -4.00 11.51
N LYS A 52 12.09 -3.34 11.05
CA LYS A 52 12.01 -1.98 10.50
C LYS A 52 11.52 -1.95 9.05
N LYS A 53 11.78 -3.02 8.29
CA LYS A 53 11.48 -3.13 6.86
C LYS A 53 11.09 -4.55 6.51
N ILE A 54 10.08 -4.67 5.65
CA ILE A 54 9.66 -5.94 5.07
C ILE A 54 9.61 -5.84 3.55
N ILE A 55 9.83 -6.97 2.90
CA ILE A 55 9.69 -7.14 1.46
C ILE A 55 8.34 -7.81 1.22
N LEU A 56 7.48 -7.19 0.42
CA LEU A 56 6.28 -7.84 -0.08
C LEU A 56 6.51 -8.20 -1.55
N THR A 57 6.19 -9.43 -1.92
CA THR A 57 6.26 -9.88 -3.30
C THR A 57 4.93 -10.48 -3.72
N ASN A 58 4.48 -10.14 -4.94
CA ASN A 58 3.44 -10.90 -5.59
C ASN A 58 4.09 -12.02 -6.40
N GLY A 59 3.83 -13.27 -6.00
CA GLY A 59 4.39 -14.46 -6.66
C GLY A 59 3.69 -14.85 -7.96
N LEU A 60 2.61 -14.17 -8.34
CA LEU A 60 1.79 -14.47 -9.50
C LEU A 60 2.06 -13.45 -10.63
N GLY A 61 3.02 -13.75 -11.50
CA GLY A 61 3.36 -12.95 -12.69
C GLY A 61 4.82 -13.15 -13.12
N GLU A 62 5.10 -13.07 -14.43
CA GLU A 62 6.46 -13.20 -14.98
C GLU A 62 7.41 -12.10 -14.45
N ASP A 63 6.87 -10.90 -14.24
CA ASP A 63 7.61 -9.71 -13.77
C ASP A 63 7.99 -9.74 -12.29
N LYS A 64 7.35 -10.62 -11.48
CA LYS A 64 7.60 -10.79 -10.03
C LYS A 64 7.69 -9.45 -9.27
N PRO A 65 6.61 -8.64 -9.23
CA PRO A 65 6.65 -7.32 -8.61
C PRO A 65 6.94 -7.41 -7.11
N GLN A 66 7.74 -6.46 -6.64
CA GLN A 66 8.24 -6.42 -5.27
C GLN A 66 8.18 -4.98 -4.72
N ILE A 67 7.72 -4.83 -3.48
CA ILE A 67 7.84 -3.59 -2.71
C ILE A 67 8.63 -3.81 -1.44
N ILE A 68 9.45 -2.83 -1.11
CA ILE A 68 10.08 -2.71 0.21
C ILE A 68 9.31 -1.64 0.95
N ILE A 69 8.69 -2.03 2.06
CA ILE A 69 7.87 -1.15 2.88
C ILE A 69 8.41 -1.12 4.30
N GLU A 70 8.30 0.05 4.92
CA GLU A 70 8.56 0.22 6.33
C GLU A 70 7.56 -0.61 7.14
N CYS A 71 8.05 -1.29 8.18
CA CYS A 71 7.20 -1.95 9.15
C CYS A 71 7.36 -1.19 10.47
N LEU A 72 6.25 -0.62 10.93
CA LEU A 72 6.23 0.22 12.12
C LEU A 72 6.26 -0.63 13.39
N LYS A 73 5.49 -1.73 13.38
CA LYS A 73 5.42 -2.71 14.47
C LYS A 73 4.79 -4.00 13.98
N VAL A 74 5.06 -5.08 14.71
CA VAL A 74 4.39 -6.37 14.58
C VAL A 74 3.70 -6.70 15.90
N ASP A 75 2.38 -6.83 15.86
CA ASP A 75 1.55 -7.17 17.02
C ASP A 75 0.87 -8.52 16.82
N TYR A 76 0.36 -9.08 17.93
CA TYR A 76 -0.47 -10.28 17.89
C TYR A 76 -1.90 -9.97 18.31
N SER A 77 -2.84 -10.22 17.41
CA SER A 77 -4.26 -10.04 17.67
C SER A 77 -4.85 -11.31 18.27
N LEU A 78 -5.15 -11.28 19.57
CA LEU A 78 -5.80 -12.41 20.25
C LEU A 78 -7.19 -12.72 19.66
N LYS A 79 -7.92 -11.68 19.22
CA LYS A 79 -9.26 -11.79 18.64
C LYS A 79 -9.22 -12.53 17.29
N ASN A 80 -8.31 -12.12 16.41
CA ASN A 80 -8.22 -12.65 15.05
C ASN A 80 -7.23 -13.82 14.92
N ARG A 81 -6.49 -14.12 16.00
CA ARG A 81 -5.43 -15.13 16.08
C ARG A 81 -4.40 -15.00 14.95
N CYS A 82 -4.08 -13.76 14.58
CA CYS A 82 -3.15 -13.42 13.52
C CYS A 82 -2.07 -12.44 14.02
N PHE A 83 -0.94 -12.45 13.33
CA PHE A 83 0.08 -11.43 13.45
C PHE A 83 -0.26 -10.26 12.53
N GLU A 84 -0.24 -9.06 13.09
CA GLU A 84 -0.57 -7.81 12.42
C GLU A 84 0.72 -7.04 12.15
N PHE A 85 1.08 -6.94 10.88
CA PHE A 85 2.21 -6.13 10.43
C PHE A 85 1.71 -4.75 10.08
N HIS A 86 2.04 -3.76 10.91
CA HIS A 86 1.69 -2.37 10.65
C HIS A 86 2.66 -1.78 9.63
N LEU A 87 2.12 -1.40 8.48
CA LEU A 87 2.86 -0.94 7.32
C LEU A 87 2.96 0.59 7.34
N GLY A 88 4.17 1.09 7.10
CA GLY A 88 4.49 2.51 7.00
C GLY A 88 4.67 2.95 5.55
N LYS A 89 5.71 3.76 5.29
CA LYS A 89 5.99 4.30 3.96
C LYS A 89 6.59 3.22 3.04
N ILE A 90 6.20 3.23 1.77
CA ILE A 90 6.86 2.43 0.72
C ILE A 90 8.21 3.09 0.44
N LEU A 91 9.29 2.32 0.59
CA LEU A 91 10.67 2.78 0.45
C LEU A 91 11.19 2.51 -0.96
N GLU A 92 10.90 1.34 -1.52
CA GLU A 92 11.33 0.94 -2.87
C GLU A 92 10.26 0.11 -3.57
N GLN A 93 10.23 0.20 -4.90
CA GLN A 93 9.34 -0.54 -5.78
C GLN A 93 10.18 -1.15 -6.91
N LYS A 94 10.00 -2.44 -7.19
CA LYS A 94 10.72 -3.17 -8.25
C LYS A 94 9.72 -3.91 -9.13
N ASN A 95 9.88 -3.78 -10.45
CA ASN A 95 9.04 -4.42 -11.47
C ASN A 95 7.53 -4.15 -11.31
N ILE A 96 7.16 -3.01 -10.72
CA ILE A 96 5.78 -2.58 -10.65
C ILE A 96 5.54 -1.74 -11.88
N ASN A 97 4.60 -2.15 -12.72
CA ASN A 97 4.19 -1.36 -13.85
C ASN A 97 3.53 -0.09 -13.29
N ILE A 98 4.27 1.02 -13.34
CA ILE A 98 3.88 2.33 -12.82
C ILE A 98 2.58 2.83 -13.49
N ASN A 99 2.18 2.23 -14.60
CA ASN A 99 0.99 2.59 -15.38
C ASN A 99 -0.33 2.53 -14.61
N LEU A 100 -0.52 1.67 -13.59
CA LEU A 100 -1.82 1.61 -12.88
C LEU A 100 -2.15 2.89 -12.09
N ALA A 101 -1.15 3.61 -11.59
CA ALA A 101 -1.35 4.87 -10.84
C ALA A 101 -1.10 6.12 -11.70
N ILE A 102 -0.35 5.97 -12.80
CA ILE A 102 -0.21 7.01 -13.82
C ILE A 102 -1.49 7.12 -14.62
N ASP A 103 -2.11 6.00 -15.03
CA ASP A 103 -3.30 6.02 -15.88
C ASP A 103 -4.48 6.73 -15.18
N GLU A 104 -4.77 6.46 -13.90
CA GLU A 104 -5.86 7.15 -13.20
C GLU A 104 -5.63 8.67 -13.03
N LYS A 105 -4.38 9.07 -12.73
CA LYS A 105 -4.03 10.49 -12.60
C LYS A 105 -4.00 11.18 -13.96
N ASP A 106 -3.49 10.52 -14.98
CA ASP A 106 -3.40 11.05 -16.33
C ASP A 106 -4.79 11.13 -16.97
N ILE A 107 -5.66 10.13 -16.74
CA ILE A 107 -7.08 10.20 -17.12
C ILE A 107 -7.77 11.38 -16.42
N LEU A 108 -7.53 11.56 -15.11
CA LEU A 108 -8.08 12.69 -14.37
C LEU A 108 -7.54 14.04 -14.89
N ILE A 109 -6.25 14.12 -15.20
CA ILE A 109 -5.63 15.31 -15.80
C ILE A 109 -6.25 15.61 -17.16
N GLN A 110 -6.46 14.60 -18.01
CA GLN A 110 -7.10 14.76 -19.31
C GLN A 110 -8.55 15.25 -19.18
N GLN A 111 -9.32 14.71 -18.23
CA GLN A 111 -10.67 15.18 -17.94
C GLN A 111 -10.69 16.64 -17.47
N LEU A 112 -9.81 17.00 -16.53
CA LEU A 112 -9.70 18.38 -16.02
C LEU A 112 -9.25 19.37 -17.09
N LEU A 113 -8.34 18.97 -18.00
CA LEU A 113 -7.91 19.81 -19.11
C LEU A 113 -9.06 20.07 -20.09
N LYS A 114 -9.86 19.05 -20.40
CA LYS A 114 -11.01 19.16 -21.27
C LYS A 114 -12.11 20.05 -20.68
N GLU A 115 -12.47 19.84 -19.41
CA GLU A 115 -13.45 20.70 -18.72
C GLU A 115 -13.01 22.17 -18.69
N LYS A 116 -11.71 22.42 -18.46
CA LYS A 116 -11.17 23.79 -18.50
C LYS A 116 -11.33 24.44 -19.86
N GLU A 117 -11.09 23.71 -20.95
CA GLU A 117 -11.21 24.23 -22.31
C GLU A 117 -12.68 24.55 -22.66
N GLU A 118 -13.60 23.65 -22.29
CA GLU A 118 -15.04 23.88 -22.44
C GLU A 118 -15.50 25.13 -21.66
N LEU A 119 -15.07 25.28 -20.41
CA LEU A 119 -15.36 26.47 -19.60
C LEU A 119 -14.77 27.75 -20.20
N GLN A 120 -13.55 27.68 -20.76
CA GLN A 120 -12.93 28.83 -21.43
C GLN A 120 -13.70 29.24 -22.70
N ASN A 121 -14.19 28.27 -23.46
CA ASN A 121 -15.02 28.53 -24.64
C ASN A 121 -16.36 29.16 -24.26
N VAL A 122 -17.05 28.63 -23.23
CA VAL A 122 -18.28 29.23 -22.70
C VAL A 122 -18.04 30.66 -22.22
N LEU A 123 -16.93 30.91 -21.50
CA LEU A 123 -16.57 32.26 -21.07
C LEU A 123 -16.28 33.20 -22.24
N LYS A 124 -15.67 32.70 -23.30
CA LYS A 124 -15.40 33.45 -24.53
C LYS A 124 -16.71 33.81 -25.25
N GLU A 125 -17.62 32.84 -25.39
CA GLU A 125 -18.95 33.06 -25.96
C GLU A 125 -19.77 34.06 -25.14
N ILE A 126 -19.71 33.99 -23.79
CA ILE A 126 -20.36 34.96 -22.91
C ILE A 126 -19.77 36.37 -23.06
N LYS A 127 -18.44 36.48 -23.22
CA LYS A 127 -17.78 37.77 -23.49
C LYS A 127 -18.15 38.33 -24.85
N GLU A 128 -18.24 37.48 -25.87
CA GLU A 128 -18.55 37.86 -27.25
C GLU A 128 -20.03 38.20 -27.45
N SER A 129 -20.93 37.57 -26.69
CA SER A 129 -22.37 37.78 -26.75
C SER A 129 -22.85 39.12 -26.17
N LYS A 130 -21.94 39.98 -25.65
CA LYS A 130 -22.23 41.34 -25.15
C LYS A 130 -23.38 41.40 -24.11
N ILE A 131 -23.70 40.30 -23.44
CA ILE A 131 -24.81 40.23 -22.48
C ILE A 131 -24.57 41.15 -21.25
N PHE A 132 -23.32 41.58 -21.03
CA PHE A 132 -22.94 42.51 -19.96
C PHE A 132 -22.60 43.95 -20.42
N ASN A 133 -22.87 44.31 -21.68
CA ASN A 133 -22.79 45.71 -22.13
C ASN A 133 -24.17 46.37 -22.02
N SER A 134 -24.60 46.67 -20.79
CA SER A 134 -25.65 47.64 -20.46
C SER A 134 -25.20 48.53 -19.32
#